data_AF-A0A535XQY8-F1
#
_entry.id   AF-A0A535XQY8-F1
#
_cell.length_a   1.000
_cell.length_b   1.000
_cell.length_c   1.000
_cell.angle_alpha   90.00
_cell.angle_beta   90.00
_cell.angle_gamma   90.00
#
_symmetry.space_group_name_H-M   'P 1'
#
loop_
_entity.id
_entity.type
_entity.pdbx_description
1 polymer ?
#
loop_
_entity_poly.entity_id
_entity_poly.type
_entity_poly.pdbx_seq_one_letter_code
_entity_poly.pdbx_strand_id
1 'polypeptide(L)'
;MTRPTLITIIGKSAKDPRDPVPEKALRMAEEVGRLIAERKGIVVTGGLSGVMEAVSRGAKSAGGVVIGILPGFDKGDANQFVDIAIT
;
A
#
# COMPACT_ATOMS: atom_id res chain seq x y z
N MET A 1 19.12 -1.97 -18.64
CA MET A 1 18.31 -2.02 -17.40
C MET A 1 16.86 -1.78 -17.76
N THR A 2 15.96 -2.71 -17.46
CA THR A 2 14.51 -2.48 -17.57
C THR A 2 14.05 -1.68 -16.36
N ARG A 3 13.25 -0.63 -16.58
CA ARG A 3 12.65 0.14 -15.47
C ARG A 3 11.66 -0.75 -14.73
N PRO A 4 11.60 -0.72 -13.39
CA PRO A 4 10.59 -1.46 -12.64
C PRO A 4 9.19 -0.95 -12.99
N THR A 5 8.21 -1.84 -13.02
CA THR A 5 6.80 -1.48 -13.21
C THR A 5 6.24 -0.93 -11.90
N LEU A 6 5.69 0.28 -11.92
CA LEU A 6 4.99 0.88 -10.79
C LEU A 6 3.49 0.64 -10.95
N ILE A 7 2.82 0.15 -9.90
CA ILE A 7 1.38 -0.11 -9.91
C ILE A 7 0.75 0.65 -8.75
N THR A 8 -0.12 1.60 -9.07
CA THR A 8 -0.87 2.39 -8.09
C THR A 8 -2.14 1.67 -7.65
N ILE A 9 -2.35 1.60 -6.34
CA ILE A 9 -3.50 0.94 -5.72
C ILE A 9 -4.33 1.97 -5.00
N ILE A 10 -5.62 2.03 -5.34
CA ILE A 10 -6.61 2.93 -4.76
C ILE A 10 -7.67 2.08 -4.06
N GLY A 11 -8.03 2.48 -2.84
CA GLY A 11 -9.10 1.83 -2.11
C GLY A 11 -9.45 2.56 -0.83
N LYS A 12 -10.45 2.02 -0.13
CA LYS A 12 -11.05 2.64 1.04
C LYS A 12 -10.05 2.77 2.20
N SER A 13 -10.02 3.94 2.83
CA SER A 13 -9.29 4.19 4.08
C SER A 13 -10.08 3.64 5.28
N ALA A 14 -9.36 3.24 6.33
CA ALA A 14 -9.97 2.84 7.60
C ALA A 14 -10.13 4.03 8.59
N LYS A 15 -10.17 5.28 8.10
CA LYS A 15 -10.27 6.48 8.94
C LYS A 15 -11.60 6.63 9.69
N ASP A 16 -12.72 6.21 9.08
CA ASP A 16 -14.04 6.28 9.74
C ASP A 16 -14.43 4.90 10.30
N PRO A 17 -14.51 4.73 11.64
CA PRO A 17 -14.87 3.45 12.25
C PRO A 17 -16.33 3.04 11.99
N ARG A 18 -17.20 3.97 11.58
CA ARG A 18 -18.62 3.67 11.26
C ARG A 18 -18.79 3.10 9.85
N ASP A 19 -17.74 3.19 9.03
CA ASP A 19 -17.73 2.75 7.65
C ASP A 19 -16.46 1.92 7.37
N PRO A 20 -16.36 0.73 7.99
CA PRO A 20 -15.15 -0.08 7.96
C PRO A 20 -14.83 -0.58 6.55
N VAL A 21 -13.54 -0.83 6.30
CA VAL A 21 -13.13 -1.50 5.06
C VAL A 21 -13.63 -2.94 5.08
N PRO A 22 -14.34 -3.41 4.04
CA PRO A 22 -14.78 -4.80 3.99
C PRO A 22 -13.60 -5.76 4.12
N GLU A 23 -13.72 -6.77 4.98
CA GLU A 23 -12.63 -7.72 5.25
C GLU A 23 -12.13 -8.41 3.96
N LYS A 24 -13.06 -8.74 3.05
CA LYS A 24 -12.72 -9.29 1.73
C LYS A 24 -11.82 -8.34 0.93
N ALA A 25 -12.07 -7.03 0.99
CA ALA A 25 -11.24 -6.05 0.28
C ALA A 25 -9.83 -5.96 0.90
N LEU A 26 -9.72 -6.06 2.23
CA LEU A 26 -8.41 -6.12 2.91
C LEU A 26 -7.61 -7.37 2.50
N ARG A 27 -8.23 -8.56 2.51
CA ARG A 27 -7.58 -9.81 2.08
C ARG A 27 -7.15 -9.76 0.61
N MET A 28 -8.01 -9.23 -0.27
CA MET A 28 -7.68 -9.06 -1.68
C MET A 28 -6.55 -8.04 -1.89
N ALA A 29 -6.55 -6.94 -1.15
CA ALA A 29 -5.49 -5.93 -1.24
C ALA A 29 -4.13 -6.50 -0.83
N GLU A 30 -4.08 -7.25 0.27
CA GLU A 30 -2.87 -7.93 0.71
C GLU A 30 -2.35 -8.94 -0.33
N GLU A 31 -3.25 -9.76 -0.89
CA GLU A 31 -2.89 -10.69 -1.95
C GLU A 31 -2.37 -9.97 -3.22
N VAL A 32 -3.01 -8.87 -3.63
CA VAL A 32 -2.56 -8.04 -4.75
C VAL A 32 -1.14 -7.51 -4.49
N GLY A 33 -0.87 -7.02 -3.29
CA GLY A 33 0.45 -6.49 -2.92
C GLY A 33 1.54 -7.55 -3.04
N ARG A 34 1.27 -8.76 -2.51
CA ARG A 34 2.17 -9.92 -2.60
C ARG A 34 2.45 -10.28 -4.05
N LEU A 35 1.40 -10.39 -4.88
CA LEU A 35 1.52 -10.76 -6.29
C LEU A 35 2.29 -9.72 -7.13
N ILE A 36 2.16 -8.43 -6.81
CA ILE A 36 2.92 -7.36 -7.47
C ILE A 36 4.41 -7.50 -7.14
N ALA A 37 4.74 -7.68 -5.86
CA ALA A 37 6.12 -7.83 -5.40
C ALA A 37 6.81 -9.08 -5.99
N GLU A 38 6.12 -10.23 -6.01
CA GLU A 38 6.63 -11.47 -6.63
C GLU A 38 6.98 -11.31 -8.11
N ARG A 39 6.30 -10.38 -8.80
CA ARG A 39 6.53 -10.05 -10.21
C ARG A 39 7.54 -8.91 -10.39
N LYS A 40 8.28 -8.56 -9.34
CA LYS A 40 9.26 -7.46 -9.31
C LYS A 40 8.66 -6.09 -9.61
N GLY A 41 7.34 -5.94 -9.37
CA GLY A 41 6.66 -4.64 -9.43
C GLY A 41 6.84 -3.87 -8.12
N ILE A 42 6.66 -2.55 -8.21
CA ILE A 42 6.67 -1.63 -7.07
C ILE A 42 5.23 -1.18 -6.80
N VAL A 43 4.82 -1.24 -5.53
CA VAL A 43 3.50 -0.79 -5.11
C VAL A 43 3.52 0.70 -4.79
N VAL A 44 2.56 1.44 -5.33
CA VAL A 44 2.33 2.86 -5.01
C VAL A 44 0.95 3.01 -4.37
N THR A 45 0.85 3.69 -3.24
CA THR A 45 -0.42 3.87 -2.50
C THR A 45 -0.51 5.26 -1.86
N GLY A 46 -1.64 5.58 -1.23
CA GLY A 46 -1.77 6.78 -0.40
C GLY A 46 -1.09 6.70 0.98
N GLY A 47 -0.45 5.57 1.30
CA GLY A 47 0.45 5.41 2.45
C GLY A 47 -0.20 5.35 3.84
N LEU A 48 -1.53 5.52 3.97
CA LEU A 48 -2.24 5.48 5.25
C LEU A 48 -2.85 4.09 5.53
N SER A 49 -3.99 4.04 6.22
CA SER A 49 -4.68 2.83 6.69
C SER A 49 -5.64 2.18 5.67
N GLY A 50 -6.19 1.01 6.01
CA GLY A 50 -7.23 0.35 5.21
C GLY A 50 -6.65 -0.43 4.04
N VAL A 51 -7.19 -0.24 2.83
CA VAL A 51 -6.70 -0.93 1.62
C VAL A 51 -5.22 -0.64 1.37
N MET A 52 -4.79 0.61 1.61
CA MET A 52 -3.41 1.06 1.42
C MET A 52 -2.43 0.32 2.33
N GLU A 53 -2.77 0.17 3.61
CA GLU A 53 -1.96 -0.59 4.55
C GLU A 53 -1.94 -2.09 4.22
N ALA A 54 -3.10 -2.67 3.86
CA ALA A 54 -3.19 -4.08 3.50
C ALA A 54 -2.33 -4.43 2.28
N VAL A 55 -2.39 -3.64 1.21
CA VAL A 55 -1.56 -3.87 0.02
C VAL A 55 -0.07 -3.62 0.28
N SER A 56 0.25 -2.66 1.17
CA SER A 56 1.63 -2.41 1.59
C SER A 56 2.19 -3.61 2.37
N ARG A 57 1.42 -4.15 3.33
CA ARG A 57 1.77 -5.37 4.08
C ARG A 57 2.00 -6.56 3.14
N GLY A 58 1.11 -6.75 2.18
CA GLY A 58 1.23 -7.80 1.16
C GLY A 58 2.50 -7.67 0.33
N ALA A 59 2.84 -6.46 -0.13
CA ALA A 59 4.07 -6.23 -0.86
C ALA A 59 5.31 -6.53 0.00
N LYS A 60 5.33 -6.08 1.26
CA LYS A 60 6.45 -6.31 2.17
C LYS A 60 6.65 -7.78 2.54
N SER A 61 5.58 -8.57 2.64
CA SER A 61 5.70 -10.01 2.93
C SER A 61 6.43 -10.79 1.83
N ALA A 62 6.43 -10.27 0.60
CA ALA A 62 7.18 -10.81 -0.54
C ALA A 62 8.47 -10.02 -0.85
N GLY A 63 8.96 -9.18 0.07
CA GLY A 63 10.19 -8.40 -0.10
C GLY A 63 10.09 -7.25 -1.11
N GLY A 64 8.87 -6.82 -1.43
CA GLY A 64 8.60 -5.71 -2.35
C GLY A 64 8.95 -4.33 -1.78
N VAL A 65 8.95 -3.35 -2.67
CA VAL A 65 9.10 -1.92 -2.35
C VAL A 65 7.75 -1.24 -2.38
N VAL A 66 7.48 -0.41 -1.37
CA VAL A 66 6.26 0.38 -1.25
C VAL A 66 6.57 1.87 -1.22
N ILE A 67 5.91 2.62 -2.11
CA ILE A 67 5.92 4.08 -2.15
C ILE A 67 4.57 4.59 -1.65
N GLY A 68 4.60 5.45 -0.63
CA GLY A 68 3.42 6.14 -0.10
C GLY A 68 3.40 7.60 -0.54
N ILE A 69 2.34 8.00 -1.25
CA ILE A 69 2.05 9.40 -1.60
C ILE A 69 1.02 9.90 -0.59
N LEU A 70 1.50 10.55 0.47
CA LEU A 70 0.68 10.97 1.60
C LEU A 70 -0.10 12.24 1.27
N PRO A 71 -1.31 12.42 1.83
CA PRO A 71 -2.09 13.65 1.68
C PRO A 71 -1.64 14.79 2.60
N GLY A 72 -0.73 14.54 3.54
CA GLY A 72 -0.24 15.50 4.53
C GLY A 72 1.24 15.82 4.36
N PHE A 73 1.77 16.68 5.23
CA PHE A 73 3.16 17.16 5.17
C PHE A 73 4.14 16.39 6.06
N ASP A 74 3.66 15.41 6.85
CA ASP A 74 4.49 14.60 7.74
C ASP A 74 4.70 13.20 7.18
N LYS A 75 5.96 12.80 7.00
CA LYS A 75 6.33 11.44 6.56
C LYS A 75 6.04 10.39 7.63
N GLY A 76 5.95 10.79 8.90
CA GLY A 76 5.61 9.91 10.02
C GLY A 76 4.18 9.37 9.99
N ASP A 77 3.29 9.98 9.19
CA ASP A 77 1.92 9.50 9.00
C ASP A 77 1.83 8.22 8.16
N ALA A 78 2.91 7.86 7.44
CA ALA A 78 2.95 6.64 6.66
C ALA A 78 2.78 5.39 7.54
N ASN A 79 2.04 4.40 7.03
CA ASN A 79 2.00 3.08 7.64
C ASN A 79 3.41 2.45 7.66
N GLN A 80 3.64 1.56 8.61
CA GLN A 80 4.95 0.94 8.87
C GLN A 80 5.55 0.15 7.69
N PHE A 81 4.76 -0.13 6.65
CA PHE A 81 5.17 -0.90 5.49
C PHE A 81 5.67 -0.02 4.34
N VAL A 82 5.56 1.31 4.43
CA VAL A 82 6.06 2.25 3.42
C VAL A 82 7.58 2.39 3.53
N ASP A 83 8.29 2.17 2.42
CA ASP A 83 9.74 2.38 2.33
C ASP A 83 10.08 3.82 1.95
N ILE A 84 9.28 4.42 1.07
CA ILE A 84 9.50 5.76 0.52
C ILE A 84 8.23 6.59 0.70
N ALA A 85 8.27 7.54 1.63
CA ALA A 85 7.18 8.49 1.86
C ALA A 85 7.40 9.80 1.09
N ILE A 86 6.39 10.20 0.33
CA ILE A 86 6.31 11.45 -0.44
C ILE A 86 5.13 12.26 0.14
N THR A 87 5.39 13.53 0.46
CA THR A 87 4.48 14.51 1.08
C THR A 87 4.38 15.75 0.22
#